data_AF-A0A945KL53-F1
#
_entry.id   AF-A0A945KL53-F1
#
_cell.length_a   1.000
_cell.length_b   1.000
_cell.length_c   1.000
_cell.angle_alpha   90.00
_cell.angle_beta   90.00
_cell.angle_gamma   90.00
#
_symmetry.space_group_name_H-M   'P 1'
#
loop_
_entity.id
_entity.type
_entity.pdbx_description
1 polymer ?
#
loop_
_entity_poly.entity_id
_entity_poly.type
_entity_poly.pdbx_seq_one_letter_code
_entity_poly.pdbx_strand_id
1 'polypeptide(L)'
;DPDRPGHFWSAHEYIQGGWHVWCGEFSTVTTMGHSHDNLIHGRNTKFYATGANPGERVHFLASLQPGPSPAIGQLGGLVLEIGAPIIYLSAATADSNGDAQAQVMVPSNTPVGITVYSQAVAQRGAGGASSIMSVLATGVVY
;
A
#
# COMPACT_ATOMS: atom_id res chain seq x y z
N ASP A 1 1.06 11.35 21.58
CA ASP A 1 0.74 10.26 22.52
C ASP A 1 1.97 9.36 22.61
N PRO A 2 2.58 9.14 23.80
CA PRO A 2 3.78 8.31 23.92
C PRO A 2 3.58 6.87 23.45
N ASP A 3 2.34 6.37 23.43
CA ASP A 3 2.00 5.02 22.95
C ASP A 3 1.66 4.99 21.45
N ARG A 4 1.54 6.16 20.80
CA ARG A 4 1.24 6.32 19.37
C ARG A 4 2.13 7.41 18.74
N PRO A 5 3.43 7.13 18.54
CA PRO A 5 4.35 8.08 17.90
C PRO A 5 3.82 8.56 16.55
N GLY A 6 3.92 9.87 16.29
CA GLY A 6 3.39 10.49 15.05
C GLY A 6 1.91 10.88 15.09
N HIS A 7 1.18 10.51 16.15
CA HIS A 7 -0.17 11.02 16.43
C HIS A 7 -0.12 12.16 17.44
N PHE A 8 -0.77 13.26 17.06
CA PHE A 8 -0.82 14.50 17.82
C PHE A 8 -2.27 14.89 18.07
N TRP A 9 -2.51 15.45 19.24
CA TRP A 9 -3.80 15.97 19.64
C TRP A 9 -3.70 17.48 19.75
N SER A 10 -4.66 18.19 19.15
CA SER A 10 -4.89 19.60 19.45
C SER A 10 -6.29 19.76 20.04
N ALA A 11 -6.38 20.62 21.06
CA ALA A 11 -7.64 21.09 21.58
C ALA A 11 -7.72 22.59 21.28
N HIS A 12 -8.81 23.01 20.65
CA HIS A 12 -9.14 24.43 20.48
C HIS A 12 -10.37 24.76 21.31
N GLU A 13 -10.27 25.84 22.06
CA GLU A 13 -11.34 26.40 22.87
C GLU A 13 -11.84 27.68 22.21
N TYR A 14 -13.15 27.79 22.01
CA TYR A 14 -13.79 29.01 21.57
C TYR A 14 -14.82 29.46 22.60
N ILE A 15 -14.62 30.67 23.14
CA ILE A 15 -15.54 31.28 24.11
C ILE A 15 -16.32 32.38 23.41
N GLN A 16 -17.54 32.08 22.99
CA GLN A 16 -18.54 33.12 22.70
C GLN A 16 -19.93 32.59 23.08
N GLY A 17 -20.46 33.05 24.22
CA GLY A 17 -21.80 32.67 24.70
C GLY A 17 -21.96 31.26 25.29
N GLY A 18 -20.89 30.44 25.31
CA GLY A 18 -20.88 29.08 25.88
C GLY A 18 -19.52 28.40 25.73
N TRP A 19 -19.35 27.23 26.38
CA TRP A 19 -18.13 26.41 26.31
C TRP A 19 -18.19 25.44 25.14
N HIS A 20 -17.33 25.62 24.14
CA HIS A 20 -17.20 24.70 23.00
C HIS A 20 -15.74 24.25 22.89
N VAL A 21 -15.51 22.93 23.00
CA VAL A 21 -14.18 22.32 22.86
C VAL A 21 -14.18 21.43 21.62
N TRP A 22 -13.20 21.64 20.76
CA TRP A 22 -12.95 20.78 19.60
C TRP A 22 -11.63 20.04 19.83
N CYS A 23 -11.67 18.71 19.76
CA CYS A 23 -10.47 17.87 19.79
C CYS A 23 -10.20 17.35 18.39
N GLY A 24 -9.04 17.69 17.83
CA GLY A 24 -8.56 17.19 16.54
C GLY A 24 -7.36 16.27 16.73
N GLU A 25 -7.41 15.09 16.10
CA GLU A 25 -6.27 14.21 15.94
C GLU A 25 -5.62 14.47 14.58
N PHE A 26 -4.31 14.65 14.55
CA PHE A 26 -3.54 14.74 13.32
C PHE A 26 -2.38 13.75 13.37
N SER A 27 -2.12 13.10 12.25
CA SER A 27 -1.07 12.09 12.11
C SER A 27 -0.20 12.42 10.91
N THR A 28 1.09 12.10 10.99
CA THR A 28 1.96 12.13 9.81
C THR A 28 1.45 11.07 8.82
N VAL A 29 0.92 11.51 7.67
CA VAL A 29 0.57 10.61 6.57
C VAL A 29 1.86 9.92 6.14
N THR A 30 2.02 8.68 6.58
CA THR A 30 3.12 7.85 6.12
C THR A 30 2.68 7.32 4.78
N THR A 31 3.15 7.95 3.70
CA THR A 31 2.92 7.44 2.35
C THR A 31 3.52 6.04 2.28
N MET A 32 2.71 5.05 1.94
CA MET A 32 3.18 3.67 1.83
C MET A 32 4.20 3.57 0.68
N GLY A 33 5.37 3.04 0.98
CA GLY A 33 6.43 2.78 0.01
C GLY A 33 6.25 1.43 -0.65
N HIS A 34 6.70 1.29 -1.90
CA HIS A 34 6.74 0.02 -2.61
C HIS A 34 7.92 -0.04 -3.58
N SER A 35 8.62 -1.17 -3.59
CA SER A 35 9.75 -1.44 -4.46
C SER A 35 9.92 -2.95 -4.70
N HIS A 36 10.82 -3.33 -5.60
CA HIS A 36 11.13 -4.73 -5.85
C HIS A 36 12.55 -4.90 -6.38
N ASP A 37 13.10 -6.11 -6.23
CA ASP A 37 14.35 -6.49 -6.89
C ASP A 37 14.17 -6.54 -8.42
N ASN A 38 15.26 -6.73 -9.16
CA ASN A 38 15.21 -6.91 -10.61
C ASN A 38 14.25 -8.04 -10.99
N LEU A 39 13.35 -7.75 -11.94
CA LEU A 39 12.39 -8.72 -12.46
C LEU A 39 13.10 -9.59 -13.49
N ILE A 40 13.58 -10.77 -13.10
CA ILE A 40 14.23 -11.71 -14.01
C ILE A 40 13.26 -12.84 -14.32
N HIS A 41 12.95 -13.06 -15.59
CA HIS A 41 12.03 -14.12 -15.98
C HIS A 41 12.53 -15.52 -15.55
N GLY A 42 11.63 -16.40 -15.16
CA GLY A 42 11.97 -17.73 -14.63
C GLY A 42 12.70 -17.70 -13.27
N ARG A 43 12.74 -16.56 -12.57
CA ARG A 43 13.33 -16.44 -11.23
C ARG A 43 12.38 -15.85 -10.22
N ASN A 44 12.66 -16.14 -8.95
CA ASN A 44 11.98 -15.46 -7.86
C ASN A 44 12.59 -14.07 -7.66
N THR A 45 11.72 -13.08 -7.55
CA THR A 45 12.05 -11.70 -7.17
C THR A 45 11.37 -11.39 -5.84
N LYS A 46 11.90 -10.42 -5.09
CA LYS A 46 11.27 -9.91 -3.87
C LYS A 46 10.60 -8.58 -4.15
N PHE A 47 9.40 -8.44 -3.61
CA PHE A 47 8.68 -7.18 -3.51
C PHE A 47 8.70 -6.73 -2.05
N TYR A 48 8.84 -5.43 -1.84
CA TYR A 48 8.93 -4.78 -0.54
C TYR A 48 7.89 -3.68 -0.46
N ALA A 49 7.24 -3.58 0.68
CA ALA A 49 6.37 -2.46 1.02
C ALA A 49 6.72 -1.94 2.42
N THR A 50 6.63 -0.62 2.59
CA THR A 50 6.95 0.06 3.86
C THR A 50 5.82 1.00 4.25
N GLY A 51 5.69 1.30 5.54
CA GLY A 51 4.67 2.23 6.04
C GLY A 51 3.28 1.61 6.23
N ALA A 52 3.18 0.29 6.29
CA ALA A 52 1.98 -0.39 6.81
C ALA A 52 1.97 -0.33 8.35
N ASN A 53 0.82 -0.56 8.99
CA ASN A 53 0.84 -0.79 10.44
C ASN A 53 1.31 -2.22 10.72
N PRO A 54 2.05 -2.46 11.83
CA PRO A 54 2.44 -3.80 12.23
C PRO A 54 1.25 -4.76 12.30
N GLY A 55 1.41 -5.96 11.71
CA GLY A 55 0.37 -6.99 11.65
C GLY A 55 -0.67 -6.82 10.53
N GLU A 56 -0.65 -5.74 9.76
CA GLU A 56 -1.55 -5.57 8.61
C GLU A 56 -1.19 -6.53 7.48
N ARG A 57 -2.21 -6.94 6.72
CA ARG A 57 -2.01 -7.73 5.51
C ARG A 57 -1.78 -6.79 4.33
N VAL A 58 -0.61 -6.90 3.73
CA VAL A 58 -0.20 -6.14 2.55
C VAL A 58 -0.33 -7.01 1.31
N HIS A 59 -1.10 -6.54 0.34
CA HIS A 59 -1.36 -7.20 -0.92
C HIS A 59 -0.49 -6.58 -2.01
N PHE A 60 0.23 -7.42 -2.76
CA PHE A 60 1.06 -7.00 -3.88
C PHE A 60 0.34 -7.32 -5.18
N LEU A 61 0.09 -6.29 -6.00
CA LEU A 61 -0.60 -6.39 -7.27
C LEU A 61 0.26 -5.80 -8.38
N ALA A 62 0.09 -6.31 -9.60
CA ALA A 62 0.78 -5.80 -10.77
C ALA A 62 -0.11 -5.78 -12.02
N SER A 63 0.33 -5.04 -13.02
CA SER A 63 -0.27 -4.98 -14.35
C SER A 63 0.81 -4.67 -15.39
N LEU A 64 0.51 -4.99 -16.65
CA LEU A 64 1.30 -4.56 -17.80
C LEU A 64 0.78 -3.24 -18.41
N GLN A 65 -0.31 -2.70 -17.87
CA GLN A 65 -0.87 -1.42 -18.28
C GLN A 65 -0.81 -0.43 -17.11
N PRO A 66 -0.39 0.83 -17.33
CA PRO A 66 -0.53 1.87 -16.33
C PRO A 66 -1.96 2.40 -16.29
N GLY A 67 -2.30 3.09 -15.19
CA GLY A 67 -3.52 3.89 -15.08
C GLY A 67 -4.54 3.34 -14.08
N PRO A 68 -5.69 4.00 -13.95
CA PRO A 68 -6.65 3.69 -12.91
C PRO A 68 -7.24 2.29 -13.09
N SER A 69 -7.20 1.51 -12.02
CA SER A 69 -7.82 0.21 -11.95
C SER A 69 -9.34 0.32 -11.75
N PRO A 70 -10.12 -0.72 -12.10
CA PRO A 70 -11.46 -0.87 -11.52
C PRO A 70 -11.37 -0.87 -9.99
N ALA A 71 -12.39 -0.35 -9.32
CA ALA A 71 -12.47 -0.34 -7.86
C ALA A 71 -12.46 -1.79 -7.32
N ILE A 72 -11.51 -2.10 -6.45
CA ILE A 72 -11.32 -3.46 -5.94
C ILE A 72 -12.08 -3.63 -4.63
N GLY A 73 -13.26 -4.25 -4.70
CA GLY A 73 -14.13 -4.42 -3.53
C GLY A 73 -13.46 -5.13 -2.34
N GLN A 74 -12.59 -6.11 -2.60
CA GLN A 74 -11.84 -6.82 -1.55
C GLN A 74 -10.82 -5.95 -0.81
N LEU A 75 -10.44 -4.81 -1.39
CA LEU A 75 -9.52 -3.82 -0.83
C LEU A 75 -10.27 -2.54 -0.43
N GLY A 76 -11.55 -2.67 -0.06
CA GLY A 76 -12.38 -1.54 0.36
C GLY A 76 -12.81 -0.60 -0.77
N GLY A 77 -12.76 -1.04 -2.03
CA GLY A 77 -13.11 -0.21 -3.18
C GLY A 77 -11.98 0.73 -3.64
N LEU A 78 -10.73 0.47 -3.20
CA LEU A 78 -9.55 1.20 -3.67
C LEU A 78 -9.40 1.11 -5.19
N VAL A 79 -9.07 2.26 -5.78
CA VAL A 79 -8.66 2.41 -7.17
C VAL A 79 -7.15 2.54 -7.17
N LEU A 80 -6.47 1.60 -7.83
CA LEU A 80 -5.03 1.58 -7.97
C LEU A 80 -4.61 2.31 -9.23
N GLU A 81 -3.34 2.66 -9.34
CA GLU A 81 -2.71 3.27 -10.52
C GLU A 81 -2.06 2.21 -11.45
N ILE A 82 -2.43 0.94 -11.25
CA ILE A 82 -2.13 -0.17 -12.14
C ILE A 82 -3.38 -0.49 -12.97
N GLY A 83 -3.29 -0.38 -14.28
CA GLY A 83 -4.42 -0.57 -15.18
C GLY A 83 -4.91 -2.02 -15.20
N ALA A 84 -6.07 -2.28 -15.81
CA ALA A 84 -6.51 -3.65 -16.07
C ALA A 84 -5.71 -4.28 -17.22
N PRO A 85 -5.50 -5.62 -17.26
CA PRO A 85 -5.89 -6.61 -16.26
C PRO A 85 -4.97 -6.59 -15.03
N ILE A 86 -5.57 -6.72 -13.84
CA ILE A 86 -4.84 -6.76 -12.57
C ILE A 86 -4.39 -8.20 -12.29
N ILE A 87 -3.10 -8.37 -12.03
CA ILE A 87 -2.48 -9.63 -11.65
C ILE A 87 -2.21 -9.58 -10.15
N TYR A 88 -2.85 -10.47 -9.40
CA TYR A 88 -2.54 -10.65 -7.99
C TYR A 88 -1.25 -11.47 -7.86
N LEU A 89 -0.22 -10.90 -7.22
CA LEU A 89 1.07 -11.55 -7.08
C LEU A 89 1.14 -12.37 -5.79
N SER A 90 0.96 -11.70 -4.65
CA SER A 90 1.09 -12.31 -3.32
C SER A 90 0.54 -11.38 -2.24
N ALA A 91 0.50 -11.86 -1.00
CA ALA A 91 0.32 -11.02 0.18
C ALA A 91 1.26 -11.45 1.31
N ALA A 92 1.70 -10.48 2.10
CA ALA A 92 2.51 -10.70 3.30
C ALA A 92 1.94 -9.89 4.47
N THR A 93 2.23 -10.33 5.68
CA THR A 93 1.91 -9.58 6.90
C THR A 93 3.06 -8.63 7.22
N ALA A 94 2.74 -7.37 7.51
CA ALA A 94 3.72 -6.38 7.93
C ALA A 94 4.31 -6.74 9.30
N ASP A 95 5.62 -6.61 9.43
CA ASP A 95 6.35 -6.89 10.67
C ASP A 95 6.22 -5.75 11.70
N SER A 96 6.97 -5.82 12.79
CA SER A 96 6.95 -4.79 13.85
C SER A 96 7.38 -3.41 13.40
N ASN A 97 8.08 -3.28 12.27
CA ASN A 97 8.53 -2.02 11.70
C ASN A 97 7.53 -1.47 10.66
N GLY A 98 6.48 -2.22 10.34
CA GLY A 98 5.54 -1.86 9.29
C GLY A 98 6.03 -2.23 7.88
N ASP A 99 7.01 -3.13 7.80
CA ASP A 99 7.58 -3.61 6.55
C ASP A 99 6.98 -4.95 6.16
N ALA A 100 6.61 -5.10 4.89
CA ALA A 100 6.10 -6.35 4.35
C ALA A 100 6.93 -6.76 3.13
N GLN A 101 7.28 -8.04 3.05
CA GLN A 101 8.03 -8.59 1.92
C GLN A 101 7.38 -9.85 1.38
N ALA A 102 7.30 -9.96 0.06
CA ALA A 102 6.77 -11.13 -0.61
C ALA A 102 7.72 -11.61 -1.71
N GLN A 103 7.93 -12.91 -1.76
CA GLN A 103 8.67 -13.54 -2.84
C GLN A 103 7.70 -13.96 -3.94
N VAL A 104 7.98 -13.55 -5.17
CA VAL A 104 7.11 -13.77 -6.33
C VAL A 104 7.93 -14.42 -7.45
N MET A 105 7.42 -15.52 -8.01
CA MET A 105 8.01 -16.18 -9.18
C MET A 105 7.62 -15.38 -10.43
N VAL A 106 8.59 -14.83 -11.15
CA VAL A 106 8.35 -14.28 -12.50
C VAL A 106 8.32 -15.46 -13.46
N PRO A 107 7.21 -15.74 -14.16
CA PRO A 107 7.13 -16.86 -15.10
C PRO A 107 8.18 -16.76 -16.20
N SER A 108 8.75 -17.90 -16.63
CA SER A 108 9.76 -17.93 -17.70
C SER A 108 9.21 -17.56 -19.08
N ASN A 109 7.89 -17.64 -19.26
CA ASN A 109 7.21 -17.21 -20.48
C ASN A 109 6.87 -15.71 -20.49
N THR A 110 7.24 -14.96 -19.45
CA THR A 110 7.09 -13.50 -19.43
C THR A 110 8.03 -12.88 -20.48
N PRO A 111 7.51 -12.09 -21.44
CA PRO A 111 8.35 -11.44 -22.43
C PRO A 111 9.39 -10.51 -21.80
N VAL A 112 10.63 -10.56 -22.30
CA VAL A 112 11.72 -9.66 -21.88
C VAL A 112 11.50 -8.27 -22.48
N GLY A 113 11.86 -7.24 -21.72
CA GLY A 113 11.77 -5.83 -22.14
C GLY A 113 10.40 -5.18 -21.91
N ILE A 114 9.44 -5.91 -21.33
CA ILE A 114 8.14 -5.32 -20.97
C ILE A 114 8.23 -4.60 -19.63
N THR A 115 7.52 -3.48 -19.53
CA THR A 115 7.36 -2.75 -18.28
C THR A 115 6.21 -3.33 -17.48
N VAL A 116 6.49 -3.63 -16.21
CA VAL A 116 5.53 -4.04 -15.20
C VAL A 116 5.27 -2.86 -14.27
N TYR A 117 4.00 -2.58 -14.04
CA TYR A 117 3.49 -1.60 -13.09
C TYR A 117 3.00 -2.35 -11.86
N SER A 118 3.46 -2.00 -10.66
CA SER A 118 3.08 -2.70 -9.44
C SER A 118 2.80 -1.75 -8.29
N GLN A 119 1.86 -2.15 -7.43
CA GLN A 119 1.51 -1.43 -6.21
C GLN A 119 1.24 -2.41 -5.07
N ALA A 120 1.56 -1.95 -3.87
CA ALA A 120 1.20 -2.60 -2.63
C ALA A 120 -0.02 -1.93 -2.01
N VAL A 121 -0.86 -2.70 -1.32
CA VAL A 121 -2.05 -2.23 -0.63
C VAL A 121 -2.10 -2.83 0.76
N ALA A 122 -2.04 -1.99 1.80
CA ALA A 122 -2.31 -2.42 3.16
C ALA A 122 -3.82 -2.47 3.38
N GLN A 123 -4.35 -3.67 3.59
CA GLN A 123 -5.76 -3.84 3.94
C GLN A 123 -5.97 -3.40 5.38
N ARG A 124 -6.74 -2.32 5.57
CA ARG A 124 -6.95 -1.69 6.89
C ARG A 124 -8.43 -1.43 7.15
N GLY A 125 -8.82 -1.61 8.42
CA GLY A 125 -10.19 -1.45 8.87
C GLY A 125 -11.11 -2.60 8.46
N ALA A 126 -12.34 -2.60 8.97
CA ALA A 126 -13.33 -3.63 8.67
C ALA A 126 -13.63 -3.64 7.16
N GLY A 127 -13.46 -4.81 6.52
CA GLY A 127 -13.67 -4.97 5.07
C GLY A 127 -12.73 -4.14 4.19
N GLY A 128 -11.64 -3.59 4.73
CA GLY A 128 -10.71 -2.74 3.98
C GLY A 128 -11.15 -1.29 3.83
N ALA A 129 -12.16 -0.81 4.58
CA ALA A 129 -12.71 0.54 4.45
C ALA A 129 -11.71 1.69 4.70
N SER A 130 -10.55 1.40 5.30
CA SER A 130 -9.48 2.37 5.55
C SER A 130 -8.16 1.93 4.90
N SER A 131 -8.23 1.05 3.90
CA SER A 131 -7.05 0.56 3.20
C SER A 131 -6.29 1.71 2.56
N ILE A 132 -4.97 1.57 2.55
CA ILE A 132 -4.06 2.53 1.93
C ILE A 132 -3.24 1.82 0.85
N MET A 133 -2.89 2.56 -0.20
CA MET A 133 -2.05 2.05 -1.29
C MET A 133 -0.70 2.75 -1.31
N SER A 134 0.29 2.06 -1.87
CA SER A 134 1.62 2.58 -2.07
C SER A 134 1.71 3.50 -3.28
N VAL A 135 2.84 4.21 -3.37
CA VAL A 135 3.30 4.77 -4.65
C VAL A 135 3.45 3.66 -5.71
N LEU A 136 3.24 4.02 -6.97
CA LEU A 136 3.42 3.14 -8.12
C LEU A 136 4.91 2.81 -8.30
N ALA A 137 5.25 1.52 -8.31
CA ALA A 137 6.57 1.07 -8.72
C ALA A 137 6.54 0.54 -10.16
N THR A 138 7.65 0.75 -10.87
CA THR A 138 7.81 0.27 -12.24
C THR A 138 9.09 -0.54 -12.36
N GLY A 139 9.03 -1.62 -13.15
CA GLY A 139 10.17 -2.51 -13.38
C GLY A 139 10.13 -3.09 -14.79
N VAL A 140 11.29 -3.22 -15.42
CA VAL A 140 11.43 -3.93 -16.69
C VAL A 140 11.79 -5.37 -16.43
N VAL A 141 11.18 -6.30 -17.18
CA VAL A 141 11.53 -7.72 -17.14
C VAL A 141 12.80 -7.98 -17.95
N TYR A 142 13.77 -8.65 -17.35
CA TYR A 142 15.05 -9.08 -17.94
C TYR A 142 15.10 -10.59 -18.15
#